data_AF-A0AAP6BJ16-F1
#
_entry.id   AF-A0AAP6BJ16-F1
#
_cell.length_a   1.000
_cell.length_b   1.000
_cell.length_c   1.000
_cell.angle_alpha   90.00
_cell.angle_beta   90.00
_cell.angle_gamma   90.00
#
_symmetry.space_group_name_H-M   'P 1'
#
loop_
_entity.id
_entity.type
_entity.pdbx_description
1 polymer ?
#
loop_
_entity_poly.entity_id
_entity_poly.type
_entity_poly.pdbx_seq_one_letter_code
_entity_poly.pdbx_strand_id
1 'polypeptide(L)'
;MSSPSSDLYLFATTLAEHLGWTATLVPGTQRIGLKASNPPLSDAEIPAALLTMPDGTQFIATAAAEPGAYSIVPRLPDDLPAEAVFEASPHKPATVLVVLADQLPRTAGLVEHFAREWEDHLFLLRNPGEAVRRGQAFTAYTGSIAEVLPGDWATAPVPLRPFDRDLLGDRLWTSGSDDATALSRRAARASLLSGPDHDVVLLQEAGSRALIIAATLLPTTPFISQSDAIPGPGPLVLPSDPHEAADRIYHTLLPVWTRNVWDARISLLAHATVELHHTAASWQVVSPTYAGHPLAEAARGTAMSLRDVRAQDAVDVYLAHAPALLDGITAVTTPTDHLAGPLRGVLYELDYVRQHLTGITRIRQALSEIQEAPATAQSFLTLEHAQDAWHHAMGLATAGDTMIRAARHVAPRIGTPPPPPPTPVAARKPAPEPTPQAPCSGASSRRGR
;
A
#
# COMPACT_ATOMS: atom_id res chain seq x y z
N MET A 1 3.52 -14.45 47.47
CA MET A 1 4.44 -13.79 46.52
C MET A 1 5.34 -14.86 45.95
N SER A 2 5.16 -15.21 44.68
CA SER A 2 6.02 -16.14 43.97
C SER A 2 7.44 -15.58 43.91
N SER A 3 8.46 -16.43 43.99
CA SER A 3 9.83 -15.99 43.76
C SER A 3 10.00 -15.67 42.26
N PRO A 4 10.68 -14.57 41.87
CA PRO A 4 10.88 -14.20 40.46
C PRO A 4 11.55 -15.30 39.62
N SER A 5 12.37 -16.15 40.26
CA SER A 5 12.96 -17.34 39.61
C SER A 5 11.93 -18.42 39.28
N SER A 6 10.87 -18.55 40.08
CA SER A 6 9.79 -19.51 39.86
C SER A 6 8.90 -19.08 38.69
N ASP A 7 8.59 -17.79 38.60
CA ASP A 7 7.73 -17.26 37.52
C ASP A 7 8.45 -17.31 36.17
N LEU A 8 9.73 -16.95 36.12
CA LEU A 8 10.54 -17.09 34.90
C LEU A 8 10.62 -18.55 34.42
N TYR A 9 10.84 -19.50 35.33
CA TYR A 9 10.95 -20.90 34.94
C TYR A 9 9.62 -21.44 34.40
N LEU A 10 8.50 -21.09 35.04
CA LEU A 10 7.16 -21.45 34.57
C LEU A 10 6.90 -20.86 33.17
N PHE A 11 7.19 -19.58 32.98
CA PHE A 11 7.08 -18.94 31.67
C PHE A 11 7.93 -19.66 30.61
N ALA A 12 9.22 -19.86 30.88
CA ALA A 12 10.16 -20.46 29.93
C ALA A 12 9.78 -21.90 29.56
N THR A 13 9.37 -22.71 30.53
CA THR A 13 8.93 -24.09 30.29
C THR A 13 7.63 -24.16 29.48
N THR A 14 6.65 -23.33 29.82
CA THR A 14 5.37 -23.28 29.08
C THR A 14 5.58 -22.80 27.64
N LEU A 15 6.41 -21.77 27.45
CA LEU A 15 6.79 -21.27 26.13
C LEU A 15 7.51 -22.34 25.32
N ALA A 16 8.50 -23.02 25.92
CA ALA A 16 9.24 -24.07 25.26
C ALA A 16 8.34 -25.24 24.86
N GLU A 17 7.43 -25.67 25.72
CA GLU A 17 6.46 -26.71 25.40
C GLU A 17 5.59 -26.33 24.19
N HIS A 18 5.08 -25.10 24.15
CA HIS A 18 4.26 -24.62 23.05
C HIS A 18 5.01 -24.58 21.71
N LEU A 19 6.32 -24.30 21.75
CA LEU A 19 7.19 -24.23 20.59
C LEU A 19 7.82 -25.57 20.21
N GLY A 20 7.66 -26.62 21.02
CA GLY A 20 8.37 -27.90 20.86
C GLY A 20 9.88 -27.79 21.14
N TRP A 21 10.27 -26.87 22.03
CA TRP A 21 11.64 -26.61 22.48
C TRP A 21 11.87 -27.20 23.87
N THR A 22 13.08 -27.00 24.42
CA THR A 22 13.39 -27.33 25.82
C THR A 22 13.79 -26.09 26.61
N ALA A 23 13.48 -26.07 27.90
CA ALA A 23 13.85 -24.97 28.81
C ALA A 23 14.60 -25.50 30.03
N THR A 24 15.71 -24.86 30.37
CA THR A 24 16.53 -25.20 31.56
C THR A 24 16.90 -23.93 32.33
N LEU A 25 16.90 -23.99 33.67
CA LEU A 25 17.38 -22.85 34.47
C LEU A 25 18.90 -22.73 34.36
N VAL A 26 19.40 -21.50 34.19
CA VAL A 26 20.84 -21.24 34.16
C VAL A 26 21.37 -21.12 35.60
N PRO A 27 22.29 -22.00 36.02
CA PRO A 27 22.96 -21.91 37.32
C PRO A 27 23.72 -20.60 37.46
N GLY A 28 23.75 -20.01 38.67
CA GLY A 28 24.43 -18.73 38.92
C GLY A 28 25.90 -18.69 38.47
N THR A 29 26.61 -19.82 38.55
CA THR A 29 28.02 -19.95 38.14
C THR A 29 28.23 -19.85 36.62
N GLN A 30 27.22 -20.17 35.80
CA GLN A 30 27.30 -20.09 34.34
C GLN A 30 26.86 -18.73 33.77
N ARG A 31 26.27 -17.87 34.59
CA ARG A 31 25.78 -16.54 34.18
C ARG A 31 26.91 -15.59 33.77
N ILE A 32 28.11 -15.77 34.32
CA ILE A 32 29.28 -14.95 34.02
C ILE A 32 29.70 -15.10 32.55
N GLY A 33 29.61 -16.32 31.98
CA GLY A 33 29.90 -16.57 30.56
C GLY A 33 28.83 -16.02 29.61
N LEU A 34 27.57 -15.96 30.06
CA LEU A 34 26.48 -15.35 29.29
C LEU A 34 26.62 -13.83 29.18
N LYS A 35 27.21 -13.17 30.17
CA LYS A 35 27.48 -11.73 30.15
C LYS A 35 28.55 -11.35 29.11
N ALA A 36 29.59 -12.17 28.97
CA ALA A 36 30.66 -11.95 28.00
C ALA A 36 30.17 -12.13 26.55
N SER A 37 29.16 -12.98 26.35
CA SER A 37 28.54 -13.25 25.05
C SER A 37 27.35 -12.33 24.74
N ASN A 38 26.71 -11.71 25.74
CA ASN A 38 25.54 -10.86 25.55
C ASN A 38 25.62 -9.56 26.37
N PRO A 39 26.20 -8.49 25.79
CA PRO A 39 26.27 -7.16 26.41
C PRO A 39 24.93 -6.60 26.96
N PRO A 40 23.74 -6.92 26.37
CA PRO A 40 22.45 -6.46 26.91
C PRO A 40 22.06 -7.03 28.29
N LEU A 41 22.72 -8.10 28.76
CA LEU A 41 22.41 -8.79 30.03
C LEU A 41 23.30 -8.32 31.20
N SER A 42 23.63 -7.03 31.27
CA SER A 42 24.73 -6.52 32.10
C SER A 42 24.57 -6.69 33.63
N ASP A 43 23.38 -7.00 34.15
CA ASP A 43 23.12 -7.20 35.58
C ASP A 43 23.26 -8.67 36.03
N ALA A 44 24.20 -8.90 36.95
CA ALA A 44 24.68 -10.23 37.35
C ALA A 44 23.69 -11.07 38.19
N GLU A 45 22.59 -10.48 38.66
CA GLU A 45 21.69 -11.14 39.62
C GLU A 45 20.37 -11.61 39.02
N ILE A 46 20.04 -11.22 37.78
CA ILE A 46 18.73 -11.54 37.21
C ILE A 46 18.64 -13.06 36.95
N PRO A 47 17.59 -13.75 37.43
CA PRO A 47 17.32 -15.14 37.07
C PRO A 47 17.27 -15.29 35.54
N ALA A 48 17.85 -16.37 35.03
CA ALA A 48 17.87 -16.65 33.60
C ALA A 48 17.48 -18.12 33.33
N ALA A 49 16.77 -18.34 32.23
CA ALA A 49 16.47 -19.64 31.68
C ALA A 49 17.02 -19.76 30.27
N LEU A 50 17.52 -20.93 29.90
CA LEU A 50 18.03 -21.26 28.59
C LEU A 50 16.94 -22.04 27.83
N LEU A 51 16.45 -21.43 26.75
CA LEU A 51 15.55 -22.05 25.77
C LEU A 51 16.43 -22.67 24.68
N THR A 52 16.19 -23.94 24.34
CA THR A 52 16.96 -24.64 23.30
C THR A 52 16.03 -25.21 22.25
N MET A 53 16.22 -24.76 21.01
CA MET A 53 15.54 -25.25 19.82
C MET A 53 15.97 -26.69 19.45
N PRO A 54 15.18 -27.41 18.62
CA PRO A 54 15.53 -28.76 18.16
C PRO A 54 16.84 -28.86 17.37
N ASP A 55 17.26 -27.78 16.71
CA ASP A 55 18.52 -27.68 15.95
C ASP A 55 19.74 -27.40 16.84
N GLY A 56 19.52 -27.16 18.14
CA GLY A 56 20.53 -26.79 19.12
C GLY A 56 20.77 -25.28 19.27
N THR A 57 20.06 -24.43 18.55
CA THR A 57 20.13 -22.97 18.73
C THR A 57 19.55 -22.58 20.10
N GLN A 58 20.24 -21.71 20.82
CA GLN A 58 19.92 -21.41 22.22
C GLN A 58 19.58 -19.93 22.43
N PHE A 59 18.63 -19.67 23.31
CA PHE A 59 18.20 -18.34 23.73
C PHE A 59 18.16 -18.25 25.24
N ILE A 60 18.43 -17.06 25.77
CA ILE A 60 18.40 -16.74 27.18
C ILE A 60 17.12 -15.93 27.42
N ALA A 61 16.22 -16.44 28.25
CA ALA A 61 15.08 -15.72 28.77
C ALA A 61 15.40 -15.17 30.17
N THR A 62 15.08 -13.91 30.40
CA THR A 62 15.28 -13.21 31.69
C THR A 62 14.11 -12.28 31.98
N ALA A 63 13.89 -11.91 33.24
CA ALA A 63 12.88 -10.92 33.59
C ALA A 63 13.26 -9.54 33.01
N ALA A 64 12.29 -8.81 32.47
CA ALA A 64 12.45 -7.44 32.01
C ALA A 64 12.08 -6.43 33.11
N ALA A 65 12.25 -5.14 32.84
CA ALA A 65 11.94 -4.07 33.80
C ALA A 65 10.44 -3.96 34.12
N GLU A 66 9.58 -4.31 33.16
CA GLU A 66 8.13 -4.30 33.32
C GLU A 66 7.65 -5.61 33.99
N PRO A 67 6.79 -5.55 35.02
CA PRO A 67 6.24 -6.75 35.66
C PRO A 67 5.49 -7.64 34.67
N GLY A 68 5.83 -8.92 34.61
CA GLY A 68 5.22 -9.87 33.67
C GLY A 68 5.80 -9.80 32.25
N ALA A 69 6.80 -8.95 32.02
CA ALA A 69 7.57 -8.94 30.78
C ALA A 69 8.88 -9.74 30.91
N TYR A 70 9.26 -10.40 29.82
CA TYR A 70 10.50 -11.17 29.72
C TYR A 70 11.30 -10.74 28.50
N SER A 71 12.61 -10.60 28.69
CA SER A 71 13.56 -10.36 27.62
C SER A 71 14.14 -11.69 27.14
N ILE A 72 14.19 -11.88 25.82
CA ILE A 72 14.76 -13.04 25.15
C ILE A 72 15.91 -12.57 24.28
N VAL A 73 17.06 -13.22 24.43
CA VAL A 73 18.34 -12.85 23.80
C VAL A 73 18.96 -14.11 23.22
N PRO A 74 19.53 -14.12 22.00
CA PRO A 74 20.26 -15.28 21.51
C PRO A 74 21.45 -15.60 22.42
N ARG A 75 21.77 -16.88 22.62
CA ARG A 75 23.08 -17.27 23.14
C ARG A 75 24.05 -17.33 21.96
N LEU A 76 25.12 -16.53 22.02
CA LEU A 76 26.13 -16.59 20.96
C LEU A 76 26.82 -17.95 20.93
N PRO A 77 27.08 -18.49 19.74
CA PRO A 77 27.89 -19.69 19.61
C PRO A 77 29.34 -19.46 20.02
N ASP A 78 29.95 -20.45 20.67
CA ASP A 78 31.34 -20.36 21.14
C ASP A 78 32.35 -20.35 19.96
N ASP A 79 31.93 -20.77 18.76
CA ASP A 79 32.74 -20.80 17.52
C ASP A 79 32.78 -19.47 16.75
N LEU A 80 31.98 -18.47 17.14
CA LEU A 80 31.92 -17.17 16.47
C LEU A 80 32.33 -16.04 17.43
N PRO A 81 33.23 -15.13 17.01
CA PRO A 81 33.56 -13.96 17.83
C PRO A 81 32.35 -13.03 17.93
N ALA A 82 32.12 -12.48 19.13
CA ALA A 82 30.97 -11.61 19.40
C ALA A 82 30.94 -10.39 18.45
N GLU A 83 32.10 -9.88 18.07
CA GLU A 83 32.25 -8.78 17.13
C GLU A 83 31.66 -9.12 15.76
N ALA A 84 31.91 -10.33 15.23
CA ALA A 84 31.38 -10.74 13.94
C ALA A 84 29.86 -10.99 13.98
N VAL A 85 29.34 -11.46 15.11
CA VAL A 85 27.90 -11.67 15.27
C VAL A 85 27.15 -10.34 15.38
N PHE A 86 27.74 -9.36 16.07
CA PHE A 86 27.16 -8.04 16.27
C PHE A 86 27.57 -7.00 15.23
N GLU A 87 28.44 -7.34 14.28
CA GLU A 87 28.80 -6.49 13.15
C GLU A 87 27.52 -6.05 12.41
N ALA A 88 27.52 -4.80 11.94
CA ALA A 88 26.37 -4.24 11.25
C ALA A 88 26.15 -4.94 9.91
N SER A 89 25.25 -5.93 9.89
CA SER A 89 24.78 -6.60 8.69
C SER A 89 23.35 -6.14 8.37
N PRO A 90 22.96 -5.99 7.09
CA PRO A 90 21.57 -5.73 6.69
C PRO A 90 20.59 -6.85 7.13
N HIS A 91 21.12 -8.01 7.49
CA HIS A 91 20.37 -9.16 7.99
C HIS A 91 20.51 -9.36 9.51
N LYS A 92 21.08 -8.39 10.24
CA LYS A 92 21.23 -8.51 11.69
C LYS A 92 19.84 -8.46 12.34
N PRO A 93 19.38 -9.55 12.98
CA PRO A 93 18.12 -9.56 13.70
C PRO A 93 18.16 -8.63 14.92
N ALA A 94 16.99 -8.36 15.50
CA ALA A 94 16.92 -7.68 16.78
C ALA A 94 17.79 -8.43 17.81
N THR A 95 18.51 -7.72 18.66
CA THR A 95 19.38 -8.34 19.67
C THR A 95 18.62 -8.77 20.92
N VAL A 96 17.47 -8.15 21.18
CA VAL A 96 16.62 -8.44 22.33
C VAL A 96 15.16 -8.41 21.85
N LEU A 97 14.39 -9.42 22.24
CA LEU A 97 12.94 -9.45 22.12
C LEU A 97 12.33 -9.32 23.51
N VAL A 98 11.41 -8.38 23.71
CA VAL A 98 10.65 -8.26 24.98
C VAL A 98 9.22 -8.73 24.74
N VAL A 99 8.73 -9.65 25.58
CA VAL A 99 7.41 -10.27 25.46
C VAL A 99 6.65 -10.29 26.78
N LEU A 100 5.33 -10.33 26.73
CA LEU A 100 4.46 -10.43 27.90
C LEU A 100 4.01 -11.88 28.15
N ALA A 101 3.95 -12.26 29.43
CA ALA A 101 3.60 -13.62 29.87
C ALA A 101 2.14 -14.01 29.59
N ASP A 102 1.24 -13.04 29.65
CA ASP A 102 -0.22 -13.22 29.62
C ASP A 102 -0.79 -13.45 28.21
N GLN A 103 0.02 -13.26 27.16
CA GLN A 103 -0.37 -13.44 25.75
C GLN A 103 0.33 -14.63 25.10
N LEU A 104 0.39 -15.78 25.78
CA LEU A 104 1.23 -16.93 25.39
C LEU A 104 1.16 -17.33 23.89
N PRO A 105 -0.01 -17.46 23.22
CA PRO A 105 -0.04 -17.81 21.80
C PRO A 105 0.62 -16.76 20.90
N ARG A 106 0.41 -15.47 21.21
CA ARG A 106 1.05 -14.35 20.48
C ARG A 106 2.55 -14.31 20.77
N THR A 107 2.92 -14.48 22.03
CA THR A 107 4.31 -14.52 22.49
C THR A 107 5.08 -15.66 21.84
N ALA A 108 4.50 -16.85 21.74
CA ALA A 108 5.12 -17.99 21.05
C ALA A 108 5.41 -17.66 19.58
N GLY A 109 4.46 -17.08 18.84
CA GLY A 109 4.69 -16.67 17.45
C GLY A 109 5.81 -15.65 17.28
N LEU A 110 5.91 -14.66 18.19
CA LEU A 110 7.00 -13.68 18.19
C LEU A 110 8.36 -14.30 18.48
N VAL A 111 8.42 -15.20 19.47
CA VAL A 111 9.66 -15.90 19.86
C VAL A 111 10.13 -16.86 18.79
N GLU A 112 9.22 -17.61 18.18
CA GLU A 112 9.53 -18.50 17.05
C GLU A 112 10.10 -17.71 15.88
N HIS A 113 9.48 -16.58 15.55
CA HIS A 113 9.95 -15.71 14.48
C HIS A 113 11.36 -15.16 14.77
N PHE A 114 11.55 -14.55 15.95
CA PHE A 114 12.84 -14.04 16.40
C PHE A 114 13.94 -15.10 16.35
N ALA A 115 13.62 -16.32 16.78
CA ALA A 115 14.59 -17.41 16.77
C ALA A 115 14.98 -17.87 15.37
N ARG A 116 14.04 -17.91 14.43
CA ARG A 116 14.33 -18.20 13.01
C ARG A 116 15.21 -17.14 12.37
N GLU A 117 15.04 -15.86 12.72
CA GLU A 117 15.94 -14.81 12.21
C GLU A 117 17.37 -15.02 12.71
N TRP A 118 17.54 -15.41 13.98
CA TRP A 118 18.84 -15.72 14.56
C TRP A 118 19.46 -16.99 13.99
N GLU A 119 18.66 -18.04 13.75
CA GLU A 119 19.10 -19.26 13.06
C GLU A 119 19.66 -18.91 11.66
N ASP A 120 18.91 -18.11 10.88
CA ASP A 120 19.34 -17.72 9.54
C ASP A 120 20.60 -16.85 9.58
N HIS A 121 20.67 -15.87 10.50
CA HIS A 121 21.85 -15.03 10.68
C HIS A 121 23.11 -15.84 11.00
N LEU A 122 23.03 -16.75 11.97
CA LEU A 122 24.15 -17.61 12.36
C LEU A 122 24.54 -18.58 11.24
N PHE A 123 23.56 -19.14 10.52
CA PHE A 123 23.81 -19.99 9.37
C PHE A 123 24.54 -19.24 8.25
N LEU A 124 24.11 -18.02 7.93
CA LEU A 124 24.72 -17.19 6.88
C LEU A 124 26.10 -16.69 7.27
N LEU A 125 26.34 -16.35 8.54
CA LEU A 125 27.68 -16.01 9.05
C LEU A 125 28.66 -17.18 8.87
N ARG A 126 28.20 -18.41 9.12
CA ARG A 126 29.01 -19.62 8.90
C ARG A 126 29.17 -19.98 7.42
N ASN A 127 28.26 -19.52 6.57
CA ASN A 127 28.20 -19.86 5.15
C ASN A 127 28.06 -18.60 4.27
N PRO A 128 29.06 -17.71 4.21
CA PRO A 128 28.95 -16.44 3.50
C PRO A 128 28.66 -16.59 1.99
N GLY A 129 29.13 -17.68 1.37
CA GLY A 129 28.81 -18.00 -0.03
C GLY A 129 27.31 -18.30 -0.26
N GLU A 130 26.62 -18.83 0.74
CA GLU A 130 25.17 -19.08 0.67
C GLU A 130 24.38 -17.78 0.79
N ALA A 131 24.85 -16.81 1.59
CA ALA A 131 24.23 -15.48 1.64
C ALA A 131 24.25 -14.79 0.28
N VAL A 132 25.40 -14.82 -0.40
CA VAL A 132 25.56 -14.29 -1.76
C VAL A 132 24.65 -15.03 -2.75
N ARG A 133 24.64 -16.37 -2.70
CA ARG A 133 23.80 -17.20 -3.59
C ARG A 133 22.32 -16.87 -3.42
N ARG A 134 21.82 -16.77 -2.18
CA ARG A 134 20.42 -16.41 -1.90
C ARG A 134 20.09 -14.99 -2.35
N GLY A 135 21.03 -14.05 -2.17
CA GLY A 135 20.88 -12.70 -2.71
C GLY A 135 20.74 -12.69 -4.23
N GLN A 136 21.62 -13.39 -4.94
CA GLN A 136 21.56 -13.52 -6.40
C GLN A 136 20.27 -14.22 -6.86
N ALA A 137 19.85 -15.29 -6.18
CA ALA A 137 18.62 -16.01 -6.49
C ALA A 137 17.38 -15.11 -6.33
N PHE A 138 17.32 -14.32 -5.25
CA PHE A 138 16.24 -13.36 -5.05
C PHE A 138 16.24 -12.27 -6.13
N THR A 139 17.40 -11.69 -6.46
CA THR A 139 17.52 -10.69 -7.54
C THR A 139 17.10 -11.26 -8.89
N ALA A 140 17.51 -12.49 -9.22
CA ALA A 140 17.10 -13.14 -10.45
C ALA A 140 15.59 -13.37 -10.49
N TYR A 141 15.00 -13.84 -9.38
CA TYR A 141 13.56 -14.05 -9.24
C TYR A 141 12.77 -12.75 -9.42
N THR A 142 13.16 -11.64 -8.77
CA THR A 142 12.46 -10.36 -8.93
C THR A 142 12.65 -9.76 -10.33
N GLY A 143 13.81 -9.98 -10.95
CA GLY A 143 14.05 -9.65 -12.36
C GLY A 143 13.11 -10.38 -13.31
N SER A 144 12.95 -11.70 -13.15
CA SER A 144 12.03 -12.48 -13.96
C SER A 144 10.56 -12.07 -13.76
N ILE A 145 10.15 -11.68 -12.56
CA ILE A 145 8.79 -11.12 -12.36
C ILE A 145 8.62 -9.83 -13.17
N ALA A 146 9.59 -8.91 -13.10
CA ALA A 146 9.53 -7.64 -13.83
C ALA A 146 9.43 -7.87 -15.36
N GLU A 147 10.17 -8.85 -15.90
CA GLU A 147 10.12 -9.20 -17.32
C GLU A 147 8.76 -9.79 -17.78
N VAL A 148 8.04 -10.44 -16.87
CA VAL A 148 6.77 -11.14 -17.19
C VAL A 148 5.56 -10.24 -16.97
N LEU A 149 5.64 -9.28 -16.05
CA LEU A 149 4.55 -8.32 -15.82
C LEU A 149 4.29 -7.47 -17.07
N PRO A 150 3.02 -7.17 -17.39
CA PRO A 150 2.70 -6.37 -18.56
C PRO A 150 3.10 -4.90 -18.37
N GLY A 151 3.71 -4.32 -19.40
CA GLY A 151 4.25 -2.96 -19.39
C GLY A 151 5.76 -2.94 -19.09
N ASP A 152 6.30 -1.73 -18.95
CA ASP A 152 7.73 -1.55 -18.65
C ASP A 152 7.92 -1.54 -17.12
N TRP A 153 8.44 -2.64 -16.58
CA TRP A 153 8.74 -2.78 -15.16
C TRP A 153 10.25 -2.76 -14.91
N ALA A 154 10.67 -1.94 -13.94
CA ALA A 154 12.03 -1.90 -13.45
C ALA A 154 12.12 -2.55 -12.07
N THR A 155 13.26 -3.19 -11.79
CA THR A 155 13.57 -3.75 -10.47
C THR A 155 14.78 -3.05 -9.85
N ALA A 156 14.68 -2.71 -8.56
CA ALA A 156 15.78 -2.14 -7.80
C ALA A 156 15.85 -2.76 -6.40
N PRO A 157 17.04 -3.17 -5.91
CA PRO A 157 17.18 -3.67 -4.55
C PRO A 157 16.88 -2.56 -3.54
N VAL A 158 16.14 -2.89 -2.48
CA VAL A 158 15.85 -1.99 -1.38
C VAL A 158 16.79 -2.34 -0.22
N PRO A 159 17.66 -1.41 0.22
CA PRO A 159 18.52 -1.67 1.37
C PRO A 159 17.66 -1.82 2.63
N LEU A 160 18.01 -2.78 3.49
CA LEU A 160 17.28 -3.07 4.73
C LEU A 160 18.13 -2.79 5.97
N ARG A 161 18.82 -1.64 5.99
CA ARG A 161 19.45 -1.15 7.24
C ARG A 161 18.33 -0.73 8.22
N PRO A 162 18.61 -0.63 9.54
CA PRO A 162 17.57 -0.32 10.53
C PRO A 162 16.71 0.90 10.16
N PHE A 163 17.34 2.02 9.77
CA PHE A 163 16.62 3.22 9.32
C PHE A 163 15.79 2.99 8.03
N ASP A 164 16.32 2.23 7.07
CA ASP A 164 15.61 1.96 5.82
C ASP A 164 14.39 1.03 6.05
N ARG A 165 14.43 0.16 7.07
CA ARG A 165 13.30 -0.71 7.45
C ARG A 165 12.16 0.08 8.06
N ASP A 166 12.47 1.07 8.89
CA ASP A 166 11.47 1.97 9.46
C ASP A 166 10.84 2.81 8.33
N LEU A 167 11.66 3.39 7.45
CA LEU A 167 11.19 4.14 6.28
C LEU A 167 10.34 3.27 5.33
N LEU A 168 10.74 2.01 5.11
CA LEU A 168 9.95 1.07 4.33
C LEU A 168 8.61 0.79 5.03
N GLY A 169 8.63 0.55 6.34
CA GLY A 169 7.43 0.37 7.17
C GLY A 169 6.45 1.53 7.00
N ASP A 170 6.93 2.78 7.04
CA ASP A 170 6.12 3.99 6.87
C ASP A 170 5.56 4.15 5.45
N ARG A 171 6.23 3.57 4.44
CA ARG A 171 5.82 3.68 3.03
C ARG A 171 4.96 2.53 2.54
N LEU A 172 4.93 1.40 3.23
CA LEU A 172 4.07 0.27 2.88
C LEU A 172 2.60 0.65 3.09
N TRP A 173 1.78 0.39 2.07
CA TRP A 173 0.33 0.57 2.14
C TRP A 173 -0.34 -0.79 2.28
N THR A 174 -0.77 -1.07 3.51
CA THR A 174 -1.39 -2.34 3.89
C THR A 174 -2.72 -2.09 4.61
N SER A 175 -3.39 -3.15 5.06
CA SER A 175 -4.63 -3.08 5.84
C SER A 175 -4.49 -2.34 7.17
N GLY A 176 -3.26 -2.17 7.71
CA GLY A 176 -3.00 -1.42 8.94
C GLY A 176 -1.51 -1.19 9.22
N SER A 177 -1.19 -0.19 10.05
CA SER A 177 0.20 0.20 10.38
C SER A 177 1.01 -0.94 11.02
N ASP A 178 0.37 -1.78 11.82
CA ASP A 178 1.00 -2.92 12.49
C ASP A 178 1.46 -3.98 11.48
N ASP A 179 0.67 -4.21 10.42
CA ASP A 179 1.01 -5.16 9.35
C ASP A 179 2.21 -4.66 8.55
N ALA A 180 2.22 -3.37 8.19
CA ALA A 180 3.34 -2.74 7.48
C ALA A 180 4.66 -2.82 8.27
N THR A 181 4.60 -2.47 9.56
CA THR A 181 5.76 -2.53 10.46
C THR A 181 6.24 -3.95 10.67
N ALA A 182 5.33 -4.91 10.82
CA ALA A 182 5.68 -6.32 10.94
C ALA A 182 6.37 -6.82 9.67
N LEU A 183 5.83 -6.51 8.48
CA LEU A 183 6.42 -6.94 7.21
C LEU A 183 7.82 -6.37 6.99
N SER A 184 8.04 -5.07 7.25
CA SER A 184 9.36 -4.46 7.06
C SER A 184 10.43 -5.01 8.01
N ARG A 185 10.03 -5.36 9.25
CA ARG A 185 10.92 -5.98 10.23
C ARG A 185 11.30 -7.41 9.84
N ARG A 186 10.34 -8.21 9.36
CA ARG A 186 10.55 -9.62 8.97
C ARG A 186 11.36 -9.81 7.69
N ALA A 187 11.49 -8.77 6.88
CA ALA A 187 12.14 -8.86 5.57
C ALA A 187 13.65 -9.14 5.74
N ALA A 188 14.16 -10.23 5.19
CA ALA A 188 15.59 -10.45 5.01
C ALA A 188 16.10 -9.75 3.75
N ARG A 189 15.31 -9.74 2.67
CA ARG A 189 15.64 -9.08 1.40
C ARG A 189 14.44 -8.32 0.87
N ALA A 190 14.69 -7.24 0.15
CA ALA A 190 13.63 -6.43 -0.44
C ALA A 190 14.04 -5.94 -1.83
N SER A 191 13.07 -5.87 -2.73
CA SER A 191 13.22 -5.35 -4.09
C SER A 191 11.99 -4.52 -4.44
N LEU A 192 12.20 -3.32 -4.95
CA LEU A 192 11.16 -2.47 -5.50
C LEU A 192 10.96 -2.86 -6.97
N LEU A 193 9.71 -3.12 -7.33
CA LEU A 193 9.23 -3.21 -8.70
C LEU A 193 8.48 -1.92 -9.01
N SER A 194 9.01 -1.13 -9.94
CA SER A 194 8.38 0.11 -10.40
C SER A 194 7.87 -0.08 -11.82
N GLY A 195 6.54 -0.06 -11.95
CA GLY A 195 5.84 -0.12 -13.23
C GLY A 195 5.37 1.26 -13.69
N PRO A 196 4.55 1.32 -14.76
CA PRO A 196 4.04 2.58 -15.31
C PRO A 196 3.17 3.36 -14.32
N ASP A 197 2.31 2.66 -13.58
CA ASP A 197 1.32 3.26 -12.67
C ASP A 197 1.40 2.72 -11.24
N HIS A 198 2.31 1.78 -10.96
CA HIS A 198 2.33 0.99 -9.72
C HIS A 198 3.73 0.82 -9.17
N ASP A 199 3.86 0.93 -7.84
CA ASP A 199 5.05 0.52 -7.11
C ASP A 199 4.72 -0.65 -6.18
N VAL A 200 5.41 -1.77 -6.37
CA VAL A 200 5.25 -2.99 -5.58
C VAL A 200 6.59 -3.36 -4.95
N VAL A 201 6.63 -3.59 -3.65
CA VAL A 201 7.81 -4.12 -2.97
C VAL A 201 7.65 -5.63 -2.79
N LEU A 202 8.66 -6.37 -3.25
CA LEU A 202 8.84 -7.78 -2.96
C LEU A 202 9.72 -7.93 -1.73
N LEU A 203 9.23 -8.63 -0.71
CA LEU A 203 9.91 -8.90 0.54
C LEU A 203 10.13 -10.40 0.66
N GLN A 204 11.37 -10.83 0.88
CA GLN A 204 11.67 -12.21 1.25
C GLN A 204 11.96 -12.26 2.74
N GLU A 205 11.24 -13.12 3.46
CA GLU A 205 11.46 -13.34 4.89
C GLU A 205 12.76 -14.12 5.18
N ALA A 206 13.23 -14.06 6.42
CA ALA A 206 14.36 -14.88 6.89
C ALA A 206 13.96 -16.36 7.10
N GLY A 207 14.95 -17.25 7.02
CA GLY A 207 14.83 -18.65 7.44
C GLY A 207 14.61 -19.68 6.32
N SER A 208 14.57 -20.95 6.70
CA SER A 208 14.51 -22.11 5.78
C SER A 208 13.20 -22.24 5.00
N ARG A 209 12.13 -21.57 5.46
CA ARG A 209 10.83 -21.47 4.80
C ARG A 209 10.52 -20.02 4.38
N ALA A 210 11.55 -19.29 3.96
CA ALA A 210 11.43 -17.91 3.52
C ALA A 210 10.28 -17.73 2.53
N LEU A 211 9.21 -17.06 2.98
CA LEU A 211 8.12 -16.64 2.12
C LEU A 211 8.55 -15.41 1.34
N ILE A 212 8.07 -15.31 0.10
CA ILE A 212 8.16 -14.08 -0.67
C ILE A 212 6.77 -13.43 -0.65
N ILE A 213 6.72 -12.16 -0.29
CA ILE A 213 5.49 -11.39 -0.12
C ILE A 213 5.58 -10.18 -1.04
N ALA A 214 4.54 -9.94 -1.84
CA ALA A 214 4.33 -8.67 -2.52
C ALA A 214 3.46 -7.77 -1.65
N ALA A 215 3.91 -6.52 -1.47
CA ALA A 215 3.15 -5.47 -0.82
C ALA A 215 3.24 -4.19 -1.64
N THR A 216 2.24 -3.32 -1.53
CA THR A 216 2.21 -2.06 -2.29
C THR A 216 2.77 -0.91 -1.49
N LEU A 217 3.34 0.08 -2.16
CA LEU A 217 3.67 1.35 -1.53
C LEU A 217 2.47 2.29 -1.50
N LEU A 218 2.50 3.26 -0.58
CA LEU A 218 1.59 4.39 -0.57
C LEU A 218 1.69 5.13 -1.91
N PRO A 219 0.57 5.44 -2.55
CA PRO A 219 0.58 6.21 -3.78
C PRO A 219 1.14 7.61 -3.50
N THR A 220 1.91 8.12 -4.46
CA THR A 220 2.36 9.52 -4.45
C THR A 220 1.24 10.46 -4.90
N THR A 221 0.26 9.96 -5.66
CA THR A 221 -0.90 10.74 -6.13
C THR A 221 -2.16 9.85 -6.20
N PRO A 222 -3.16 10.05 -5.32
CA PRO A 222 -3.20 11.06 -4.27
C PRO A 222 -2.15 10.80 -3.19
N PHE A 223 -1.72 11.85 -2.48
CA PHE A 223 -0.91 11.66 -1.29
C PHE A 223 -1.78 11.01 -0.21
N ILE A 224 -1.42 9.79 0.19
CA ILE A 224 -2.06 9.06 1.29
C ILE A 224 -0.99 8.84 2.35
N SER A 225 -1.33 9.17 3.59
CA SER A 225 -0.56 8.89 4.79
C SER A 225 -1.05 7.60 5.45
N GLN A 226 -0.20 6.96 6.26
CA GLN A 226 -0.63 5.79 7.04
C GLN A 226 -1.74 6.09 8.07
N SER A 227 -1.88 7.36 8.46
CA SER A 227 -2.96 7.79 9.36
C SER A 227 -4.32 7.93 8.68
N ASP A 228 -4.37 7.91 7.35
CA ASP A 228 -5.63 8.03 6.63
C ASP A 228 -6.46 6.75 6.78
N ALA A 229 -7.78 6.92 6.94
CA ALA A 229 -8.73 5.82 7.11
C ALA A 229 -9.01 5.03 5.80
N ILE A 230 -8.01 4.92 4.92
CA ILE A 230 -8.11 4.26 3.62
C ILE A 230 -7.19 3.03 3.65
N PRO A 231 -7.76 1.82 3.83
CA PRO A 231 -6.96 0.61 3.93
C PRO A 231 -6.23 0.32 2.61
N GLY A 232 -4.97 -0.10 2.71
CA GLY A 232 -4.20 -0.58 1.57
C GLY A 232 -4.56 -2.01 1.19
N PRO A 233 -4.09 -2.49 0.03
CA PRO A 233 -4.16 -3.90 -0.33
C PRO A 233 -3.49 -4.77 0.74
N GLY A 234 -4.10 -5.93 1.03
CA GLY A 234 -3.46 -6.92 1.88
C GLY A 234 -2.17 -7.47 1.23
N PRO A 235 -1.14 -7.82 2.02
CA PRO A 235 0.05 -8.45 1.49
C PRO A 235 -0.27 -9.77 0.79
N LEU A 236 0.42 -10.03 -0.32
CA LEU A 236 0.19 -11.19 -1.18
C LEU A 236 1.38 -12.15 -1.10
N VAL A 237 1.18 -13.36 -0.57
CA VAL A 237 2.21 -14.41 -0.59
C VAL A 237 2.38 -14.95 -2.02
N LEU A 238 3.61 -14.95 -2.49
CA LEU A 238 3.99 -15.35 -3.85
C LEU A 238 4.47 -16.81 -3.89
N PRO A 239 4.15 -17.53 -4.98
CA PRO A 239 4.73 -18.83 -5.28
C PRO A 239 6.21 -18.70 -5.66
N SER A 240 6.94 -19.82 -5.70
CA SER A 240 8.36 -19.82 -6.09
C SER A 240 8.59 -19.67 -7.60
N ASP A 241 7.57 -19.91 -8.43
CA ASP A 241 7.62 -19.68 -9.88
C ASP A 241 7.38 -18.19 -10.18
N PRO A 242 8.34 -17.47 -10.79
CA PRO A 242 8.20 -16.05 -11.09
C PRO A 242 7.05 -15.76 -12.08
N HIS A 243 6.68 -16.69 -12.97
CA HIS A 243 5.56 -16.47 -13.89
C HIS A 243 4.22 -16.51 -13.16
N GLU A 244 4.00 -17.52 -12.30
CA GLU A 244 2.81 -17.59 -11.47
C GLU A 244 2.76 -16.42 -10.46
N ALA A 245 3.91 -15.98 -9.95
CA ALA A 245 3.99 -14.82 -9.07
C ALA A 245 3.60 -13.52 -9.78
N ALA A 246 4.11 -13.29 -11.00
CA ALA A 246 3.73 -12.14 -11.83
C ALA A 246 2.22 -12.15 -12.14
N ASP A 247 1.67 -13.31 -12.51
CA ASP A 247 0.24 -13.50 -12.77
C ASP A 247 -0.62 -13.14 -11.54
N ARG A 248 -0.23 -13.61 -10.36
CA ARG A 248 -0.92 -13.27 -9.10
C ARG A 248 -0.82 -11.78 -8.76
N ILE A 249 0.35 -11.16 -8.94
CA ILE A 249 0.51 -9.71 -8.74
C ILE A 249 -0.45 -8.97 -9.67
N TYR A 250 -0.43 -9.29 -10.96
CA TYR A 250 -1.21 -8.61 -11.98
C TYR A 250 -2.73 -8.78 -11.82
N HIS A 251 -3.20 -9.99 -11.49
CA HIS A 251 -4.63 -10.27 -11.40
C HIS A 251 -5.23 -10.08 -10.00
N THR A 252 -4.40 -10.03 -8.95
CA THR A 252 -4.90 -9.94 -7.57
C THR A 252 -4.49 -8.63 -6.90
N LEU A 253 -3.20 -8.31 -6.88
CA LEU A 253 -2.69 -7.18 -6.09
C LEU A 253 -2.96 -5.82 -6.77
N LEU A 254 -2.57 -5.67 -8.04
CA LEU A 254 -2.70 -4.40 -8.77
C LEU A 254 -4.17 -3.93 -8.93
N PRO A 255 -5.14 -4.80 -9.20
CA PRO A 255 -6.55 -4.42 -9.24
C PRO A 255 -7.08 -3.87 -7.92
N VAL A 256 -6.69 -4.49 -6.79
CA VAL A 256 -7.09 -4.02 -5.45
C VAL A 256 -6.44 -2.67 -5.16
N TRP A 257 -5.15 -2.52 -5.45
CA TRP A 257 -4.48 -1.23 -5.31
C TRP A 257 -5.16 -0.12 -6.11
N THR A 258 -5.48 -0.39 -7.37
CA THR A 258 -6.13 0.58 -8.27
C THR A 258 -7.49 1.01 -7.73
N ARG A 259 -8.28 0.08 -7.18
CA ARG A 259 -9.55 0.39 -6.51
C ARG A 259 -9.37 1.20 -5.23
N ASN A 260 -8.38 0.88 -4.40
CA ASN A 260 -8.15 1.63 -3.17
C ASN A 260 -7.68 3.07 -3.48
N VAL A 261 -6.87 3.27 -4.52
CA VAL A 261 -6.47 4.61 -5.00
C VAL A 261 -7.69 5.39 -5.51
N TRP A 262 -8.58 4.71 -6.22
CA TRP A 262 -9.84 5.29 -6.69
C TRP A 262 -10.71 5.76 -5.53
N ASP A 263 -10.91 4.92 -4.52
CA ASP A 263 -11.71 5.23 -3.34
C ASP A 263 -11.10 6.36 -2.50
N ALA A 264 -9.77 6.41 -2.42
CA ALA A 264 -9.03 7.52 -1.81
C ALA A 264 -9.34 8.85 -2.51
N ARG A 265 -9.24 8.88 -3.84
CA ARG A 265 -9.54 10.08 -4.65
C ARG A 265 -10.99 10.52 -4.47
N ILE A 266 -11.94 9.58 -4.48
CA ILE A 266 -13.35 9.88 -4.20
C ILE A 266 -13.51 10.55 -2.83
N SER A 267 -12.84 10.03 -1.80
CA SER A 267 -12.96 10.54 -0.43
C SER A 267 -12.38 11.95 -0.30
N LEU A 268 -11.20 12.20 -0.89
CA LEU A 268 -10.56 13.52 -0.92
C LEU A 268 -11.43 14.55 -1.66
N LEU A 269 -11.95 14.20 -2.84
CA LEU A 269 -12.82 15.08 -3.62
C LEU A 269 -14.16 15.33 -2.93
N ALA A 270 -14.71 14.33 -2.24
CA ALA A 270 -15.93 14.50 -1.44
C ALA A 270 -15.72 15.48 -0.29
N HIS A 271 -14.60 15.37 0.43
CA HIS A 271 -14.26 16.33 1.47
C HIS A 271 -14.09 17.75 0.89
N ALA A 272 -13.33 17.91 -0.19
CA ALA A 272 -13.17 19.20 -0.88
C ALA A 272 -14.51 19.81 -1.33
N THR A 273 -15.44 18.98 -1.81
CA THR A 273 -16.79 19.44 -2.22
C THR A 273 -17.58 20.00 -1.03
N VAL A 274 -17.51 19.32 0.11
CA VAL A 274 -18.14 19.79 1.37
C VAL A 274 -17.53 21.11 1.82
N GLU A 275 -16.20 21.25 1.78
CA GLU A 275 -15.51 22.50 2.15
C GLU A 275 -15.89 23.68 1.24
N LEU A 276 -16.04 23.43 -0.07
CA LEU A 276 -16.53 24.45 -1.00
C LEU A 276 -17.98 24.87 -0.69
N HIS A 277 -18.86 23.91 -0.41
CA HIS A 277 -20.23 24.22 0.02
C HIS A 277 -20.28 24.99 1.34
N HIS A 278 -19.46 24.60 2.32
CA HIS A 278 -19.37 25.30 3.60
C HIS A 278 -18.89 26.74 3.40
N THR A 279 -17.84 26.93 2.59
CA THR A 279 -17.31 28.26 2.27
C THR A 279 -18.35 29.13 1.56
N ALA A 280 -19.10 28.55 0.62
CA ALA A 280 -20.20 29.22 -0.08
C ALA A 280 -21.32 29.65 0.89
N ALA A 281 -21.78 28.74 1.74
CA ALA A 281 -22.83 29.00 2.72
C ALA A 281 -22.40 30.08 3.74
N SER A 282 -21.17 29.97 4.25
CA SER A 282 -20.60 30.99 5.15
C SER A 282 -20.56 32.37 4.48
N TRP A 283 -20.16 32.44 3.21
CA TRP A 283 -20.13 33.71 2.47
C TRP A 283 -21.53 34.29 2.25
N GLN A 284 -22.53 33.46 1.91
CA GLN A 284 -23.92 33.89 1.75
C GLN A 284 -24.50 34.49 3.03
N VAL A 285 -24.11 33.97 4.20
CA VAL A 285 -24.54 34.52 5.50
C VAL A 285 -23.93 35.89 5.78
N VAL A 286 -22.64 36.08 5.51
CA VAL A 286 -21.93 37.32 5.90
C VAL A 286 -21.96 38.41 4.82
N SER A 287 -22.03 38.05 3.54
CA SER A 287 -21.97 39.02 2.43
C SER A 287 -23.01 40.14 2.47
N PRO A 288 -24.28 39.93 2.91
CA PRO A 288 -25.26 41.01 3.00
C PRO A 288 -24.91 42.07 4.05
N THR A 289 -24.12 41.72 5.07
CA THR A 289 -23.73 42.64 6.15
C THR A 289 -22.82 43.78 5.66
N TYR A 290 -22.22 43.62 4.48
CA TYR A 290 -21.36 44.61 3.86
C TYR A 290 -22.09 45.54 2.87
N ALA A 291 -23.39 45.32 2.62
CA ALA A 291 -24.15 46.13 1.67
C ALA A 291 -24.47 47.53 2.25
N GLY A 292 -24.15 48.58 1.49
CA GLY A 292 -24.69 49.93 1.73
C GLY A 292 -23.89 50.86 2.65
N HIS A 293 -22.69 50.49 3.12
CA HIS A 293 -21.86 51.36 3.98
C HIS A 293 -20.42 51.52 3.46
N PRO A 294 -19.88 52.73 3.25
CA PRO A 294 -18.53 52.95 2.70
C PRO A 294 -17.39 52.33 3.54
N LEU A 295 -17.48 52.36 4.87
CA LEU A 295 -16.50 51.69 5.76
C LEU A 295 -16.58 50.16 5.69
N ALA A 296 -17.64 49.60 5.09
CA ALA A 296 -17.78 48.16 4.91
C ALA A 296 -17.04 47.64 3.67
N GLU A 297 -16.60 48.51 2.75
CA GLU A 297 -15.94 48.08 1.50
C GLU A 297 -14.55 47.48 1.76
N ALA A 298 -13.76 48.09 2.64
CA ALA A 298 -12.46 47.54 3.04
C ALA A 298 -12.63 46.20 3.80
N ALA A 299 -13.61 46.14 4.71
CA ALA A 299 -13.94 44.92 5.45
C ALA A 299 -14.47 43.81 4.53
N ARG A 300 -15.22 44.17 3.48
CA ARG A 300 -15.69 43.27 2.44
C ARG A 300 -14.53 42.67 1.65
N GLY A 301 -13.57 43.49 1.22
CA GLY A 301 -12.36 43.03 0.55
C GLY A 301 -11.60 41.99 1.37
N THR A 302 -11.36 42.28 2.66
CA THR A 302 -10.73 41.32 3.58
C THR A 302 -11.53 40.03 3.73
N ALA A 303 -12.86 40.12 3.87
CA ALA A 303 -13.72 38.96 3.99
C ALA A 303 -13.76 38.10 2.70
N MET A 304 -13.72 38.73 1.52
CA MET A 304 -13.58 38.04 0.24
C MET A 304 -12.24 37.31 0.14
N SER A 305 -11.14 37.96 0.52
CA SER A 305 -9.83 37.29 0.53
C SER A 305 -9.81 36.07 1.46
N LEU A 306 -10.43 36.16 2.65
CA LEU A 306 -10.52 35.01 3.57
C LEU A 306 -11.37 33.87 2.98
N ARG A 307 -12.48 34.20 2.32
CA ARG A 307 -13.31 33.24 1.60
C ARG A 307 -12.51 32.53 0.51
N ASP A 308 -11.76 33.28 -0.29
CA ASP A 308 -11.01 32.74 -1.42
C ASP A 308 -9.86 31.84 -0.94
N VAL A 309 -9.16 32.24 0.13
CA VAL A 309 -8.14 31.39 0.78
C VAL A 309 -8.73 30.06 1.26
N ARG A 310 -9.92 30.08 1.88
CA ARG A 310 -10.57 28.83 2.32
C ARG A 310 -11.00 27.94 1.16
N ALA A 311 -11.50 28.52 0.07
CA ALA A 311 -11.89 27.76 -1.12
C ALA A 311 -10.67 27.19 -1.87
N GLN A 312 -9.52 27.86 -1.79
CA GLN A 312 -8.31 27.52 -2.52
C GLN A 312 -7.81 26.10 -2.20
N ASP A 313 -7.75 25.72 -0.93
CA ASP A 313 -7.28 24.38 -0.52
C ASP A 313 -8.14 23.27 -1.15
N ALA A 314 -9.46 23.45 -1.16
CA ALA A 314 -10.37 22.50 -1.79
C ALA A 314 -10.22 22.49 -3.32
N VAL A 315 -10.00 23.65 -3.95
CA VAL A 315 -9.71 23.74 -5.38
C VAL A 315 -8.40 23.03 -5.74
N ASP A 316 -7.37 23.12 -4.89
CA ASP A 316 -6.10 22.42 -5.08
C ASP A 316 -6.29 20.89 -5.08
N VAL A 317 -7.11 20.36 -4.18
CA VAL A 317 -7.50 18.93 -4.18
C VAL A 317 -8.21 18.54 -5.49
N TYR A 318 -9.09 19.41 -6.00
CA TYR A 318 -9.76 19.19 -7.28
C TYR A 318 -8.78 19.12 -8.46
N LEU A 319 -7.87 20.09 -8.58
CA LEU A 319 -6.88 20.10 -9.65
C LEU A 319 -5.95 18.90 -9.59
N ALA A 320 -5.60 18.44 -8.39
CA ALA A 320 -4.71 17.29 -8.20
C ALA A 320 -5.37 15.94 -8.52
N HIS A 321 -6.68 15.78 -8.31
CA HIS A 321 -7.31 14.46 -8.31
C HIS A 321 -8.47 14.28 -9.28
N ALA A 322 -9.24 15.33 -9.58
CA ALA A 322 -10.40 15.25 -10.45
C ALA A 322 -10.05 14.82 -11.88
N PRO A 323 -8.94 15.27 -12.52
CA PRO A 323 -8.61 14.85 -13.88
C PRO A 323 -8.53 13.32 -14.04
N ALA A 324 -7.72 12.65 -13.21
CA ALA A 324 -7.60 11.19 -13.33
C ALA A 324 -8.86 10.43 -12.88
N LEU A 325 -9.70 11.01 -12.00
CA LEU A 325 -11.01 10.43 -11.71
C LEU A 325 -11.94 10.53 -12.93
N LEU A 326 -11.97 11.67 -13.61
CA LEU A 326 -12.76 11.89 -14.83
C LEU A 326 -12.30 10.99 -15.99
N ASP A 327 -10.99 10.83 -16.15
CA ASP A 327 -10.40 9.94 -17.16
C ASP A 327 -10.74 8.48 -16.84
N GLY A 328 -10.63 8.07 -15.57
CA GLY A 328 -11.02 6.73 -15.15
C GLY A 328 -12.51 6.45 -15.33
N ILE A 329 -13.41 7.41 -15.05
CA ILE A 329 -14.85 7.28 -15.35
C ILE A 329 -15.02 7.01 -16.85
N THR A 330 -14.37 7.83 -17.69
CA THR A 330 -14.46 7.75 -19.15
C THR A 330 -13.95 6.40 -19.67
N ALA A 331 -12.86 5.88 -19.10
CA ALA A 331 -12.25 4.63 -19.52
C ALA A 331 -13.14 3.40 -19.26
N VAL A 332 -13.97 3.43 -18.22
CA VAL A 332 -14.82 2.28 -17.81
C VAL A 332 -16.31 2.46 -18.13
N THR A 333 -16.70 3.62 -18.65
CA THR A 333 -18.04 3.84 -19.19
C THR A 333 -18.24 3.06 -20.48
N THR A 334 -19.42 2.48 -20.62
CA THR A 334 -19.83 1.68 -21.77
C THR A 334 -20.87 2.44 -22.61
N PRO A 335 -21.09 2.07 -23.88
CA PRO A 335 -22.15 2.67 -24.69
C PRO A 335 -23.54 2.61 -24.03
N THR A 336 -23.80 1.57 -23.23
CA THR A 336 -25.06 1.42 -22.50
C THR A 336 -25.25 2.53 -21.47
N ASP A 337 -24.19 2.97 -20.78
CA ASP A 337 -24.25 4.03 -19.77
C ASP A 337 -24.60 5.40 -20.38
N HIS A 338 -24.28 5.61 -21.66
CA HIS A 338 -24.67 6.81 -22.41
C HIS A 338 -26.12 6.78 -22.89
N LEU A 339 -26.64 5.58 -23.19
CA LEU A 339 -27.97 5.42 -23.77
C LEU A 339 -29.07 5.29 -22.69
N ALA A 340 -28.74 4.68 -21.55
CA ALA A 340 -29.70 4.38 -20.49
C ALA A 340 -29.02 4.30 -19.10
N GLY A 341 -29.84 4.32 -18.05
CA GLY A 341 -29.38 4.13 -16.68
C GLY A 341 -28.99 5.41 -15.94
N PRO A 342 -28.47 5.27 -14.70
CA PRO A 342 -28.27 6.39 -13.77
C PRO A 342 -27.16 7.35 -14.20
N LEU A 343 -26.28 6.94 -15.12
CA LEU A 343 -25.17 7.76 -15.60
C LEU A 343 -25.53 8.70 -16.75
N ARG A 344 -26.63 8.48 -17.48
CA ARG A 344 -26.93 9.23 -18.71
C ARG A 344 -26.94 10.75 -18.53
N GLY A 345 -27.64 11.26 -17.51
CA GLY A 345 -27.67 12.70 -17.23
C GLY A 345 -26.37 13.21 -16.60
N VAL A 346 -25.76 12.36 -15.78
CA VAL A 346 -24.54 12.63 -15.01
C VAL A 346 -23.31 12.82 -15.90
N LEU A 347 -23.19 12.05 -17.00
CA LEU A 347 -22.02 12.11 -17.88
C LEU A 347 -21.90 13.45 -18.62
N TYR A 348 -23.03 14.09 -18.97
CA TYR A 348 -23.01 15.45 -19.54
C TYR A 348 -22.53 16.49 -18.52
N GLU A 349 -22.84 16.29 -17.24
CA GLU A 349 -22.42 17.22 -16.19
C GLU A 349 -20.92 17.15 -15.88
N LEU A 350 -20.26 16.03 -16.22
CA LEU A 350 -18.80 15.88 -16.03
C LEU A 350 -18.00 16.85 -16.90
N ASP A 351 -18.54 17.26 -18.05
CA ASP A 351 -17.88 18.25 -18.91
C ASP A 351 -17.85 19.64 -18.27
N TYR A 352 -18.82 19.98 -17.42
CA TYR A 352 -18.76 21.21 -16.63
C TYR A 352 -17.62 21.18 -15.62
N VAL A 353 -17.36 20.04 -14.98
CA VAL A 353 -16.20 19.90 -14.08
C VAL A 353 -14.90 20.16 -14.84
N ARG A 354 -14.73 19.55 -16.03
CA ARG A 354 -13.54 19.79 -16.89
C ARG A 354 -13.39 21.26 -17.25
N GLN A 355 -14.48 21.93 -17.63
CA GLN A 355 -14.48 23.36 -17.95
C GLN A 355 -14.05 24.21 -16.75
N HIS A 356 -14.56 23.93 -15.55
CA HIS A 356 -14.16 24.67 -14.35
C HIS A 356 -12.69 24.44 -13.98
N LEU A 357 -12.19 23.21 -14.09
CA LEU A 357 -10.77 22.91 -13.88
C LEU A 357 -9.89 23.68 -14.86
N THR A 358 -10.24 23.67 -16.16
CA THR A 358 -9.49 24.42 -17.19
C THR A 358 -9.52 25.93 -16.92
N GLY A 359 -10.68 26.47 -16.53
CA GLY A 359 -10.81 27.88 -16.15
C GLY A 359 -9.89 28.25 -14.99
N ILE A 360 -9.86 27.44 -13.93
CA ILE A 360 -8.99 27.67 -12.77
C ILE A 360 -7.50 27.60 -13.15
N THR A 361 -7.08 26.59 -13.92
CA THR A 361 -5.69 26.48 -14.39
C THR A 361 -5.28 27.70 -15.20
N ARG A 362 -6.15 28.19 -16.09
CA ARG A 362 -5.92 29.40 -16.88
C ARG A 362 -5.76 30.64 -16.00
N ILE A 363 -6.61 30.79 -14.99
CA ILE A 363 -6.53 31.90 -14.03
C ILE A 363 -5.22 31.86 -13.27
N ARG A 364 -4.78 30.69 -12.79
CA ARG A 364 -3.48 30.55 -12.10
C ARG A 364 -2.31 30.94 -12.97
N GLN A 365 -2.33 30.54 -14.24
CA GLN A 365 -1.31 30.96 -15.19
C GLN A 365 -1.33 32.49 -15.39
N ALA A 366 -2.50 33.08 -15.62
CA ALA A 366 -2.63 34.53 -15.75
C ALA A 366 -2.16 35.30 -14.50
N LEU A 367 -2.47 34.80 -13.29
CA LEU A 367 -2.02 35.41 -12.02
C LEU A 367 -0.48 35.44 -11.90
N SER A 368 0.23 34.46 -12.47
CA SER A 368 1.70 34.47 -12.50
C SER A 368 2.26 35.58 -13.41
N GLU A 369 1.53 35.93 -14.47
CA GLU A 369 1.89 36.97 -15.45
C GLU A 369 1.55 38.39 -14.95
N ILE A 370 0.58 38.54 -14.05
CA ILE A 370 0.19 39.85 -13.47
C ILE A 370 1.32 40.51 -12.68
N GLN A 371 2.26 39.72 -12.14
CA GLN A 371 3.44 40.28 -11.47
C GLN A 371 4.28 41.17 -12.42
N GLU A 372 4.16 40.97 -13.73
CA GLU A 372 4.83 41.77 -14.77
C GLU A 372 4.00 42.97 -15.26
N ALA A 373 2.73 43.09 -14.85
CA ALA A 373 1.85 44.19 -15.24
C ALA A 373 2.16 45.49 -14.46
N PRO A 374 1.81 46.68 -14.99
CA PRO A 374 1.96 47.94 -14.26
C PRO A 374 1.22 47.93 -12.92
N ALA A 375 1.83 48.48 -11.86
CA ALA A 375 1.28 48.49 -10.50
C ALA A 375 -0.15 49.06 -10.39
N THR A 376 -0.52 50.00 -11.28
CA THR A 376 -1.86 50.58 -11.35
C THR A 376 -2.93 49.63 -11.90
N ALA A 377 -2.54 48.62 -12.67
CA ALA A 377 -3.43 47.60 -13.23
C ALA A 377 -3.48 46.31 -12.37
N GLN A 378 -2.44 46.04 -11.58
CA GLN A 378 -2.33 44.83 -10.78
C GLN A 378 -3.51 44.63 -9.82
N SER A 379 -3.95 45.68 -9.10
CA SER A 379 -5.05 45.58 -8.14
C SER A 379 -6.38 45.25 -8.81
N PHE A 380 -6.63 45.80 -10.00
CA PHE A 380 -7.86 45.53 -10.76
C PHE A 380 -7.86 44.09 -11.30
N LEU A 381 -6.77 43.68 -11.95
CA LEU A 381 -6.63 42.33 -12.51
C LEU A 381 -6.71 41.26 -11.41
N THR A 382 -6.08 41.49 -10.25
CA THR A 382 -6.16 40.57 -9.11
C THR A 382 -7.60 40.39 -8.62
N LEU A 383 -8.39 41.47 -8.55
CA LEU A 383 -9.79 41.39 -8.13
C LEU A 383 -10.66 40.66 -9.15
N GLU A 384 -10.48 40.94 -10.45
CA GLU A 384 -11.18 40.28 -11.54
C GLU A 384 -10.92 38.76 -11.52
N HIS A 385 -9.66 38.35 -11.47
CA HIS A 385 -9.29 36.94 -11.40
C HIS A 385 -9.75 36.25 -10.11
N ALA A 386 -9.81 36.96 -8.98
CA ALA A 386 -10.37 36.42 -7.74
C ALA A 386 -11.89 36.14 -7.87
N GLN A 387 -12.63 37.02 -8.55
CA GLN A 387 -14.06 36.80 -8.82
C GLN A 387 -14.28 35.62 -9.78
N ASP A 388 -13.48 35.52 -10.83
CA ASP A 388 -13.53 34.40 -11.77
C ASP A 388 -13.15 33.08 -11.09
N ALA A 389 -12.11 33.08 -10.26
CA ALA A 389 -11.70 31.90 -9.49
C ALA A 389 -12.82 31.44 -8.56
N TRP A 390 -13.49 32.39 -7.88
CA TRP A 390 -14.66 32.09 -7.06
C TRP A 390 -15.81 31.49 -7.89
N HIS A 391 -16.09 32.04 -9.07
CA HIS A 391 -17.11 31.48 -9.97
C HIS A 391 -16.81 30.01 -10.33
N HIS A 392 -15.57 29.69 -10.69
CA HIS A 392 -15.20 28.31 -11.00
C HIS A 392 -15.22 27.40 -9.77
N ALA A 393 -14.80 27.87 -8.60
CA ALA A 393 -14.90 27.11 -7.35
C ALA A 393 -16.35 26.73 -7.02
N MET A 394 -17.31 27.63 -7.25
CA MET A 394 -18.74 27.34 -7.08
C MET A 394 -19.28 26.37 -8.13
N GLY A 395 -18.76 26.46 -9.35
CA GLY A 395 -19.00 25.46 -10.39
C GLY A 395 -18.55 24.07 -9.98
N LEU A 396 -17.33 23.95 -9.41
CA LEU A 396 -16.83 22.69 -8.87
C LEU A 396 -17.68 22.17 -7.71
N ALA A 397 -18.11 23.03 -6.77
CA ALA A 397 -19.00 22.61 -5.70
C ALA A 397 -20.30 22.00 -6.24
N THR A 398 -20.89 22.64 -7.26
CA THR A 398 -22.17 22.24 -7.84
C THR A 398 -22.07 20.93 -8.63
N ALA A 399 -21.05 20.81 -9.49
CA ALA A 399 -20.89 19.64 -10.37
C ALA A 399 -20.10 18.49 -9.69
N GLY A 400 -19.39 18.78 -8.60
CA GLY A 400 -18.56 17.86 -7.84
C GLY A 400 -19.30 16.65 -7.31
N ASP A 401 -20.47 16.88 -6.71
CA ASP A 401 -21.36 15.81 -6.23
C ASP A 401 -21.75 14.85 -7.35
N THR A 402 -22.00 15.37 -8.55
CA THR A 402 -22.31 14.55 -9.72
C THR A 402 -21.13 13.70 -10.14
N MET A 403 -19.92 14.26 -10.18
CA MET A 403 -18.69 13.50 -10.44
C MET A 403 -18.45 12.39 -9.41
N ILE A 404 -18.63 12.68 -8.12
CA ILE A 404 -18.46 11.70 -7.04
C ILE A 404 -19.47 10.56 -7.16
N ARG A 405 -20.74 10.86 -7.49
CA ARG A 405 -21.76 9.83 -7.74
C ARG A 405 -21.40 8.97 -8.95
N ALA A 406 -20.94 9.59 -10.04
CA ALA A 406 -20.48 8.86 -11.23
C ALA A 406 -19.34 7.90 -10.88
N ALA A 407 -18.34 8.40 -10.15
CA ALA A 407 -17.16 7.65 -9.76
C ALA A 407 -17.50 6.44 -8.88
N ARG A 408 -18.40 6.62 -7.90
CA ARG A 408 -18.92 5.53 -7.06
C ARG A 408 -19.69 4.49 -7.86
N HIS A 409 -20.45 4.92 -8.86
CA HIS A 409 -21.22 4.00 -9.70
C HIS A 409 -20.32 3.08 -10.55
N VAL A 410 -19.21 3.62 -11.07
CA VAL A 410 -18.29 2.86 -11.89
C VAL A 410 -17.20 2.11 -11.11
N ALA A 411 -17.06 2.38 -9.81
CA ALA A 411 -16.04 1.76 -8.95
C ALA A 411 -15.92 0.22 -9.08
N PRO A 412 -17.01 -0.57 -9.24
CA PRO A 412 -16.89 -2.02 -9.42
C PRO A 412 -16.15 -2.45 -10.70
N ARG A 413 -16.03 -1.55 -11.69
CA ARG A 413 -15.33 -1.77 -12.97
C ARG A 413 -13.88 -1.26 -12.94
N ILE A 414 -13.49 -0.55 -11.89
CA ILE A 414 -12.13 -0.04 -11.73
C ILE A 414 -11.21 -1.19 -11.33
N GLY A 415 -10.04 -1.26 -11.97
CA GLY A 415 -9.06 -2.33 -11.76
C GLY A 415 -9.47 -3.69 -12.34
N THR A 416 -10.65 -3.83 -12.95
CA THR A 416 -10.99 -5.06 -13.68
C THR A 416 -10.28 -5.05 -15.03
N PRO A 417 -9.45 -6.06 -15.35
CA PRO A 417 -8.83 -6.12 -16.67
C PRO A 417 -9.91 -6.18 -17.74
N PRO A 418 -9.70 -5.55 -18.91
CA PRO A 418 -10.64 -5.65 -20.01
C PRO A 418 -10.83 -7.13 -20.39
N PRO A 419 -12.05 -7.55 -20.76
CA PRO A 419 -12.27 -8.93 -21.19
C PRO A 419 -11.31 -9.25 -22.34
N PRO A 420 -10.71 -10.46 -22.35
CA PRO A 420 -9.83 -10.85 -23.43
C PRO A 420 -10.58 -10.71 -24.77
N PRO A 421 -9.89 -10.24 -25.84
CA PRO A 421 -10.54 -10.14 -27.14
C PRO A 421 -11.15 -11.49 -27.52
N PRO A 422 -12.37 -11.50 -28.10
CA PRO A 422 -13.01 -12.75 -28.47
C PRO A 422 -12.07 -13.54 -29.35
N THR A 423 -11.81 -14.80 -28.97
CA THR A 423 -10.97 -15.71 -29.74
C THR A 423 -11.51 -15.73 -31.17
N PRO A 424 -10.67 -15.56 -32.21
CA PRO A 424 -11.14 -15.61 -33.58
C PRO A 424 -11.88 -16.91 -33.78
N VAL A 425 -13.21 -16.84 -33.95
CA VAL A 425 -14.01 -18.01 -34.31
C VAL A 425 -13.46 -18.43 -35.66
N ALA A 426 -12.72 -19.55 -35.69
CA ALA A 426 -12.21 -20.12 -36.92
C ALA A 426 -13.38 -20.22 -37.91
N ALA A 427 -13.30 -19.47 -38.99
CA ALA A 427 -14.32 -19.48 -40.04
C ALA A 427 -14.54 -20.94 -40.44
N ARG A 428 -15.73 -21.44 -40.14
CA ARG A 428 -16.14 -22.80 -40.46
C ARG A 428 -16.00 -22.95 -41.97
N LYS A 429 -15.03 -23.76 -42.40
CA LYS A 429 -14.77 -24.05 -43.82
C LYS A 429 -16.10 -24.42 -44.49
N PRO A 430 -16.53 -23.74 -45.56
CA PRO A 430 -17.80 -24.04 -46.20
C PRO A 430 -17.83 -25.51 -46.61
N ALA A 431 -18.92 -26.19 -46.26
CA ALA A 431 -19.13 -27.59 -46.60
C ALA A 431 -19.08 -27.74 -48.13
N PRO A 432 -18.45 -28.82 -48.65
CA PRO A 432 -18.41 -29.07 -50.08
C PRO A 432 -19.84 -29.23 -50.62
N GLU A 433 -20.11 -28.56 -51.74
CA GLU A 433 -21.37 -28.64 -52.48
C GLU A 433 -21.76 -30.11 -52.76
N PRO A 434 -23.03 -30.49 -52.54
CA PRO A 434 -23.52 -31.80 -52.90
C PRO A 434 -23.49 -31.96 -54.43
N THR A 435 -22.80 -33.02 -54.87
CA THR A 435 -22.71 -33.43 -56.27
C THR A 435 -24.12 -33.69 -56.83
N PRO A 436 -24.47 -33.19 -58.04
CA PRO A 436 -25.79 -33.44 -58.63
C PRO A 436 -26.02 -34.93 -58.88
N GLN A 437 -27.10 -35.49 -58.34
CA GLN A 437 -27.54 -36.84 -58.68
C GLN A 437 -28.11 -36.88 -60.10
N ALA A 438 -27.68 -37.89 -60.87
CA ALA A 438 -28.20 -38.18 -62.19
C ALA A 438 -29.70 -38.58 -62.15
N PRO A 439 -30.50 -38.20 -63.17
CA PRO A 439 -31.93 -38.45 -63.20
C PRO A 439 -32.23 -39.95 -63.37
N CYS A 440 -32.91 -40.54 -62.39
CA CYS A 440 -33.51 -41.86 -62.52
C CYS A 440 -34.83 -41.77 -63.31
N SER A 441 -34.91 -42.59 -64.34
CA SER A 441 -36.03 -42.79 -65.26
C SER A 441 -37.34 -43.09 -64.54
N GLY A 442 -38.36 -42.26 -64.78
CA GLY A 442 -39.73 -42.48 -64.31
C GLY A 442 -40.40 -43.65 -65.03
N ALA A 443 -40.62 -44.74 -64.31
CA ALA A 443 -41.49 -45.82 -64.72
C ALA A 443 -42.96 -45.48 -64.43
N SER A 444 -43.74 -45.46 -65.50
CA SER A 444 -45.15 -45.87 -65.63
C SER A 444 -45.93 -46.15 -64.34
N SER A 445 -46.96 -45.33 -64.08
CA SER A 445 -48.11 -45.74 -63.26
C SER A 445 -49.40 -45.63 -64.06
N ARG A 446 -50.08 -46.77 -64.15
CA ARG A 446 -51.33 -47.06 -64.84
C ARG A 446 -52.32 -47.56 -63.78
N ARG A 447 -53.48 -46.91 -63.66
CA ARG A 447 -54.81 -47.35 -63.15
C ARG A 447 -55.47 -46.16 -62.42
N GLY A 448 -56.74 -45.80 -62.61
CA GLY A 448 -57.85 -46.48 -63.28
C GLY A 448 -59.03 -46.58 -62.31
N ARG A 449 -60.00 -45.68 -62.41
CA ARG A 449 -61.43 -45.94 -62.60
C ARG A 449 -62.19 -44.65 -62.79
#